data_AF-D0UPX8-F1
#
_entry.id   AF-D0UPX8-F1
#
_cell.length_a   1.000
_cell.length_b   1.000
_cell.length_c   1.000
_cell.angle_alpha   90.00
_cell.angle_beta   90.00
_cell.angle_gamma   90.00
#
_symmetry.space_group_name_H-M   'P 1'
#
loop_
_entity.id
_entity.type
_entity.pdbx_description
1 polymer ?
#
loop_
_entity_poly.entity_id
_entity_poly.type
_entity_poly.pdbx_seq_one_letter_code
_entity_poly.pdbx_strand_id
1 'polypeptide(L)'
;ANIAISSELYEEAFAIFKKFDVNISAIQVLIDNVKNLDRAYEFAERCNESGVWSQLARAQLQQGLVKEAIDSYIKANDPTAYMDVVDTAHKYGNWEDLVRYLQMARKKARESYIESELIYAYAKTNRLSDMEEFISNPNHADIQKIGDRCFEDKMFEAAKLLYNNVSNFARLAITLVHLKEFQGAVDSARKANSTRTWKEVCFACVDHEEFRLSQMCGLHIVVHADELEDLINYYQDRGYFVELINLLEAALGLERAHMGMFTELAILYSKYKPEKMKEHLELFWSRVNIPKVLRAAEQAHLWSELVFL
;
A
#
# COMPACT_ATOMS: atom_id res chain seq x y z
N ALA A 1 47.66 -5.55 28.25
CA ALA A 1 46.61 -4.71 27.64
C ALA A 1 45.43 -4.51 28.59
N ASN A 2 44.75 -5.57 29.07
CA ASN A 2 43.64 -5.43 30.05
C ASN A 2 44.01 -4.71 31.35
N ILE A 3 45.24 -4.90 31.85
CA ILE A 3 45.76 -4.20 33.04
C ILE A 3 45.97 -2.69 32.78
N ALA A 4 46.25 -2.30 31.53
CA ALA A 4 46.40 -0.89 31.16
C ALA A 4 45.02 -0.21 31.00
N ILE A 5 44.03 -0.94 30.45
CA ILE A 5 42.62 -0.49 30.41
C ILE A 5 42.08 -0.26 31.83
N SER A 6 42.34 -1.18 32.77
CA SER A 6 41.90 -1.02 34.17
C SER A 6 42.61 0.11 34.92
N SER A 7 43.72 0.62 34.37
CA SER A 7 44.51 1.70 34.97
C SER A 7 44.33 3.04 34.23
N GLU A 8 43.30 3.16 33.38
CA GLU A 8 42.99 4.33 32.55
C GLU A 8 44.09 4.74 31.55
N LEU A 9 45.06 3.86 31.29
CA LEU A 9 46.16 4.05 30.33
C LEU A 9 45.76 3.52 28.95
N TYR A 10 44.82 4.23 28.32
CA TYR A 10 44.16 3.79 27.09
C TYR A 10 45.04 3.88 25.84
N GLU A 11 45.97 4.84 25.79
CA GLU A 11 46.93 4.99 24.68
C GLU A 11 47.97 3.87 24.69
N GLU A 12 48.44 3.49 25.87
CA GLU A 12 49.37 2.39 26.08
C GLU A 12 48.68 1.06 25.79
N ALA A 13 47.42 0.90 26.19
CA ALA A 13 46.61 -0.26 25.83
C ALA A 13 46.47 -0.39 24.30
N PHE A 14 46.16 0.71 23.61
CA PHE A 14 46.05 0.75 22.15
C PHE A 14 47.39 0.42 21.46
N ALA A 15 48.50 1.01 21.90
CA ALA A 15 49.83 0.74 21.36
C ALA A 15 50.24 -0.73 21.55
N ILE A 16 49.88 -1.32 22.70
CA ILE A 16 50.08 -2.75 22.96
C ILE A 16 49.26 -3.59 21.99
N PHE A 17 47.95 -3.37 21.86
CA PHE A 17 47.12 -4.16 20.96
C PHE A 17 47.55 -4.04 19.50
N LYS A 18 47.94 -2.84 19.06
CA LYS A 18 48.51 -2.60 17.73
C LYS A 18 49.82 -3.36 17.51
N LYS A 19 50.67 -3.49 18.55
CA LYS A 19 51.94 -4.21 18.46
C LYS A 19 51.76 -5.72 18.39
N PHE A 20 50.65 -6.25 18.89
CA PHE A 20 50.32 -7.68 18.88
C PHE A 20 49.35 -8.07 17.74
N ASP A 21 49.11 -7.17 16.78
CA ASP A 21 48.19 -7.36 15.64
C ASP A 21 46.76 -7.78 16.04
N VAL A 22 46.33 -7.44 17.27
CA VAL A 22 44.96 -7.70 17.75
C VAL A 22 44.08 -6.49 17.41
N ASN A 23 43.85 -6.27 16.12
CA ASN A 23 43.28 -5.03 15.58
C ASN A 23 41.82 -4.79 16.02
N ILE A 24 41.04 -5.85 16.26
CA ILE A 24 39.66 -5.76 16.77
C ILE A 24 39.66 -5.18 18.19
N SER A 25 40.50 -5.71 19.09
CA SER A 25 40.60 -5.17 20.45
C SER A 25 41.21 -3.76 20.46
N ALA A 26 42.13 -3.45 19.53
CA ALA A 26 42.70 -2.12 19.39
C ALA A 26 41.63 -1.07 19.04
N ILE A 27 40.78 -1.34 18.04
CA ILE A 27 39.74 -0.38 17.67
C ILE A 27 38.67 -0.26 18.75
N GLN A 28 38.37 -1.34 19.47
CA GLN A 28 37.44 -1.28 20.60
C GLN A 28 37.92 -0.34 21.70
N VAL A 29 39.23 -0.30 21.98
CA VAL A 29 39.78 0.66 22.95
C VAL A 29 39.61 2.10 22.46
N LEU A 30 39.81 2.37 21.17
CA LEU A 30 39.61 3.68 20.58
C LEU A 30 38.15 4.14 20.64
N ILE A 31 37.22 3.21 20.40
CA ILE A 31 35.78 3.47 20.39
C ILE A 31 35.25 3.68 21.81
N ASP A 32 35.47 2.70 22.69
CA ASP A 32 34.80 2.64 23.99
C ASP A 32 35.44 3.59 25.01
N ASN A 33 36.78 3.70 25.00
CA ASN A 33 37.52 4.45 26.01
C ASN A 33 37.98 5.83 25.52
N VAL A 34 38.59 5.89 24.33
CA VAL A 34 39.11 7.17 23.78
C VAL A 34 37.99 8.01 23.16
N LYS A 35 36.91 7.37 22.68
CA LYS A 35 35.73 7.98 22.04
C LYS A 35 36.08 8.90 20.86
N ASN A 36 37.19 8.64 20.18
CA ASN A 36 37.63 9.43 19.03
C ASN A 36 37.39 8.61 17.74
N LEU A 37 36.26 8.89 17.08
CA LEU A 37 35.85 8.18 15.86
C LEU A 37 36.73 8.51 14.65
N ASP A 38 37.25 9.73 14.53
CA ASP A 38 38.13 10.11 13.42
C ASP A 38 39.42 9.28 13.45
N ARG A 39 40.00 9.14 14.64
CA ARG A 39 41.20 8.32 14.83
C ARG A 39 40.91 6.83 14.67
N ALA A 40 39.72 6.38 15.06
CA ALA A 40 39.28 5.01 14.82
C ALA A 40 39.09 4.73 13.31
N TYR A 41 38.60 5.71 12.54
CA TYR A 41 38.48 5.64 11.09
C TYR A 41 39.85 5.56 10.40
N GLU A 42 40.81 6.43 10.78
CA GLU A 42 42.18 6.35 10.26
C GLU A 42 42.84 4.99 10.55
N PHE A 43 42.58 4.43 11.74
CA PHE A 43 43.08 3.11 12.09
C PHE A 43 42.43 2.01 11.25
N ALA A 44 41.11 2.07 11.05
CA ALA A 44 40.38 1.13 10.19
C ALA A 44 40.86 1.19 8.74
N GLU A 45 41.15 2.38 8.20
CA GLU A 45 41.68 2.56 6.84
C GLU A 45 43.08 1.96 6.68
N ARG A 46 43.92 2.04 7.72
CA ARG A 46 45.27 1.46 7.70
C ARG A 46 45.27 -0.07 7.83
N CYS A 47 44.44 -0.61 8.72
CA CYS A 47 44.36 -2.07 8.93
C CYS A 47 43.58 -2.77 7.80
N ASN A 48 42.54 -2.10 7.28
CA ASN A 48 41.65 -2.60 6.23
C ASN A 48 41.12 -4.03 6.47
N GLU A 49 40.83 -4.36 7.72
CA GLU A 49 40.26 -5.64 8.12
C GLU A 49 38.75 -5.54 8.28
N SER A 50 38.01 -6.56 7.84
CA SER A 50 36.54 -6.59 7.91
C SER A 50 36.02 -6.46 9.34
N GLY A 51 36.61 -7.17 10.29
CA GLY A 51 36.18 -7.14 11.69
C GLY A 51 36.34 -5.76 12.34
N VAL A 52 37.38 -5.02 11.96
CA VAL A 52 37.66 -3.66 12.46
C VAL A 52 36.61 -2.67 11.92
N TRP A 53 36.31 -2.75 10.62
CA TRP A 53 35.28 -1.92 9.99
C TRP A 53 33.88 -2.19 10.55
N SER A 54 33.50 -3.45 10.80
CA SER A 54 32.20 -3.78 11.42
C SER A 54 32.03 -3.17 12.81
N GLN A 55 33.11 -3.15 13.60
CA GLN A 55 33.09 -2.62 14.95
C GLN A 55 33.01 -1.09 14.96
N LEU A 56 33.75 -0.43 14.06
CA LEU A 56 33.64 1.01 13.85
C LEU A 56 32.23 1.41 13.39
N ALA A 57 31.67 0.68 12.43
CA ALA A 57 30.36 0.96 11.87
C ALA A 57 29.26 0.88 12.95
N ARG A 58 29.33 -0.13 13.83
CA ARG A 58 28.40 -0.26 14.96
C ARG A 58 28.48 0.93 15.91
N ALA A 59 29.68 1.43 16.18
CA ALA A 59 29.88 2.59 17.04
C ALA A 59 29.39 3.89 16.40
N GLN A 60 29.66 4.09 15.11
CA GLN A 60 29.16 5.24 14.33
C GLN A 60 27.63 5.25 14.31
N LEU A 61 27.01 4.09 14.14
CA LEU A 61 25.56 3.93 14.14
C LEU A 61 24.94 4.29 15.50
N GLN A 62 25.57 3.91 16.61
CA GLN A 62 25.12 4.30 17.95
C GLN A 62 25.22 5.82 18.20
N GLN A 63 26.15 6.51 17.55
CA GLN A 63 26.28 7.96 17.62
C GLN A 63 25.38 8.71 16.62
N GLY A 64 24.58 8.01 15.82
CA GLY A 64 23.68 8.61 14.84
C GLY A 64 24.34 9.01 13.51
N LEU A 65 25.61 8.66 13.32
CA LEU A 65 26.36 8.90 12.08
C LEU A 65 26.04 7.81 11.05
N VAL A 66 24.82 7.83 10.52
CA VAL A 66 24.29 6.75 9.67
C VAL A 66 25.05 6.61 8.35
N LYS A 67 25.46 7.72 7.72
CA LYS A 67 26.14 7.68 6.42
C LYS A 67 27.51 7.02 6.53
N GLU A 68 28.28 7.48 7.52
CA GLU A 68 29.61 6.98 7.84
C GLU A 68 29.55 5.52 8.29
N ALA A 69 28.55 5.17 9.11
CA ALA A 69 28.31 3.79 9.53
C ALA A 69 28.03 2.87 8.34
N ILE A 70 27.15 3.29 7.42
CA ILE A 70 26.83 2.52 6.22
C ILE A 70 28.06 2.32 5.34
N ASP A 71 28.84 3.38 5.07
CA ASP A 71 30.06 3.27 4.28
C ASP A 71 31.08 2.32 4.94
N SER A 72 31.23 2.39 6.26
CA SER A 72 32.07 1.47 7.04
C SER A 72 31.58 0.03 6.96
N TYR A 73 30.28 -0.21 7.07
CA TYR A 73 29.69 -1.55 6.91
C TYR A 73 29.86 -2.11 5.50
N ILE A 74 29.75 -1.27 4.47
CA ILE A 74 29.99 -1.67 3.07
C ILE A 74 31.46 -2.08 2.88
N LYS A 75 32.40 -1.34 3.47
CA LYS A 75 33.83 -1.71 3.49
C LYS A 75 34.10 -3.00 4.26
N ALA A 76 33.43 -3.19 5.40
CA ALA A 76 33.47 -4.44 6.16
C ALA A 76 32.86 -5.62 5.39
N ASN A 77 31.97 -5.32 4.45
CA ASN A 77 31.14 -6.27 3.73
C ASN A 77 30.32 -7.11 4.71
N ASP A 78 29.84 -6.54 5.81
CA ASP A 78 29.22 -7.29 6.91
C ASP A 78 27.70 -7.00 7.02
N PRO A 79 26.82 -8.00 6.77
CA PRO A 79 25.38 -7.82 6.89
C PRO A 79 24.86 -8.04 8.31
N THR A 80 25.66 -8.45 9.29
CA THR A 80 25.15 -8.95 10.59
C THR A 80 24.25 -7.98 11.37
N ALA A 81 24.47 -6.67 11.23
CA ALA A 81 23.71 -5.62 11.93
C ALA A 81 22.58 -5.00 11.09
N TYR A 82 22.05 -5.72 10.09
CA TYR A 82 21.09 -5.13 9.15
C TYR A 82 19.84 -4.54 9.81
N MET A 83 19.35 -5.13 10.92
CA MET A 83 18.18 -4.59 11.63
C MET A 83 18.45 -3.21 12.22
N ASP A 84 19.59 -3.06 12.91
CA ASP A 84 19.99 -1.79 13.53
C ASP A 84 20.23 -0.70 12.47
N VAL A 85 20.82 -1.07 11.33
CA VAL A 85 21.06 -0.16 10.19
C VAL A 85 19.76 0.28 9.56
N VAL A 86 18.80 -0.63 9.34
CA VAL A 86 17.48 -0.29 8.81
C VAL A 86 16.77 0.65 9.78
N ASP A 87 16.67 0.30 11.06
CA ASP A 87 15.94 1.10 12.06
C ASP A 87 16.51 2.52 12.22
N THR A 88 17.84 2.64 12.21
CA THR A 88 18.49 3.97 12.27
C THR A 88 18.32 4.73 10.97
N ALA A 89 18.48 4.10 9.80
CA ALA A 89 18.27 4.77 8.52
C ALA A 89 16.82 5.26 8.36
N HIS A 90 15.83 4.49 8.82
CA HIS A 90 14.42 4.92 8.87
C HIS A 90 14.23 6.15 9.76
N LYS A 91 14.87 6.20 10.94
CA LYS A 91 14.80 7.35 11.87
C LYS A 91 15.40 8.63 11.31
N TYR A 92 16.52 8.53 10.60
CA TYR A 92 17.22 9.70 10.04
C TYR A 92 16.81 10.03 8.59
N GLY A 93 16.03 9.16 7.93
CA GLY A 93 15.56 9.37 6.56
C GLY A 93 16.63 9.20 5.48
N ASN A 94 17.74 8.52 5.78
CA ASN A 94 18.85 8.33 4.84
C ASN A 94 18.61 7.10 3.93
N TRP A 95 17.64 7.23 3.02
CA TRP A 95 17.21 6.12 2.16
C TRP A 95 18.20 5.75 1.06
N GLU A 96 18.90 6.72 0.47
CA GLU A 96 19.86 6.44 -0.61
C GLU A 96 21.05 5.60 -0.15
N ASP A 97 21.59 5.93 1.02
CA ASP A 97 22.68 5.19 1.64
C ASP A 97 22.19 3.79 2.07
N LEU A 98 20.96 3.70 2.60
CA LEU A 98 20.34 2.42 2.96
C LEU A 98 20.22 1.49 1.76
N VAL A 99 19.83 1.99 0.58
CA VAL A 99 19.78 1.19 -0.65
C VAL A 99 21.14 0.57 -0.95
N ARG A 100 22.24 1.33 -0.83
CA ARG A 100 23.60 0.83 -1.07
C ARG A 100 23.98 -0.27 -0.08
N TYR A 101 23.66 -0.09 1.20
CA TYR A 101 23.90 -1.10 2.24
C TYR A 101 23.11 -2.39 1.97
N LEU A 102 21.82 -2.28 1.69
CA LEU A 102 20.94 -3.42 1.46
C LEU A 102 21.29 -4.19 0.18
N GLN A 103 21.76 -3.50 -0.88
CA GLN A 103 22.30 -4.15 -2.08
C GLN A 103 23.53 -5.01 -1.78
N MET A 104 24.44 -4.53 -0.93
CA MET A 104 25.59 -5.32 -0.45
C MET A 104 25.12 -6.49 0.40
N ALA A 105 24.23 -6.24 1.37
CA ALA A 105 23.74 -7.25 2.30
C ALA A 105 23.04 -8.40 1.56
N ARG A 106 22.23 -8.10 0.54
CA ARG A 106 21.55 -9.10 -0.32
C ARG A 106 22.54 -10.05 -1.02
N LYS A 107 23.71 -9.58 -1.44
CA LYS A 107 24.72 -10.43 -2.10
C LYS A 107 25.28 -11.49 -1.15
N LYS A 108 25.26 -11.24 0.17
CA LYS A 108 25.75 -12.17 1.20
C LYS A 108 24.65 -13.00 1.84
N ALA A 109 23.54 -12.36 2.19
CA ALA A 109 22.41 -12.96 2.88
C ALA A 109 21.14 -12.67 2.09
N ARG A 110 20.56 -13.71 1.48
CA ARG A 110 19.25 -13.62 0.81
C ARG A 110 18.14 -13.83 1.82
N GLU A 111 18.00 -12.88 2.73
CA GLU A 111 16.94 -12.88 3.73
C GLU A 111 15.73 -12.10 3.23
N SER A 112 14.53 -12.62 3.52
CA SER A 112 13.25 -12.01 3.16
C SER A 112 13.12 -10.57 3.68
N TYR A 113 13.60 -10.32 4.91
CA TYR A 113 13.54 -8.99 5.53
C TYR A 113 14.38 -7.96 4.76
N ILE A 114 15.62 -8.31 4.40
CA ILE A 114 16.54 -7.44 3.66
C ILE A 114 15.97 -7.09 2.28
N GLU A 115 15.45 -8.09 1.57
CA GLU A 115 14.84 -7.87 0.25
C GLU A 115 13.56 -7.03 0.33
N SER A 116 12.74 -7.24 1.37
CA SER A 116 11.51 -6.46 1.60
C SER A 116 11.81 -4.99 1.91
N GLU A 117 12.78 -4.73 2.80
CA GLU A 117 13.20 -3.37 3.13
C GLU A 117 13.91 -2.68 1.96
N LEU A 118 14.61 -3.43 1.10
CA LEU A 118 15.21 -2.88 -0.11
C LEU A 118 14.16 -2.38 -1.10
N ILE A 119 13.08 -3.15 -1.32
CA ILE A 119 11.95 -2.70 -2.14
C ILE A 119 11.36 -1.40 -1.58
N TYR A 120 11.15 -1.34 -0.27
CA TYR A 120 10.61 -0.16 0.39
C TYR A 120 11.52 1.07 0.26
N ALA A 121 12.83 0.87 0.40
CA ALA A 121 13.82 1.93 0.19
C ALA A 121 13.84 2.43 -1.27
N TYR A 122 13.66 1.55 -2.27
CA TYR A 122 13.49 1.97 -3.67
C TYR A 122 12.22 2.79 -3.88
N ALA A 123 11.10 2.40 -3.27
CA ALA A 123 9.87 3.18 -3.32
C ALA A 123 10.05 4.59 -2.70
N LYS A 124 10.74 4.68 -1.56
CA LYS A 124 11.05 5.95 -0.88
C LYS A 124 11.99 6.87 -1.65
N THR A 125 12.91 6.30 -2.43
CA THR A 125 13.87 7.04 -3.25
C THR A 125 13.35 7.36 -4.66
N ASN A 126 12.10 7.00 -4.96
CA ASN A 126 11.46 7.16 -6.27
C ASN A 126 12.21 6.44 -7.42
N ARG A 127 12.94 5.36 -7.11
CA ARG A 127 13.64 4.53 -8.10
C ARG A 127 12.74 3.39 -8.57
N LEU A 128 11.64 3.76 -9.23
CA LEU A 128 10.60 2.81 -9.64
C LEU A 128 11.10 1.78 -10.66
N SER A 129 11.99 2.17 -11.58
CA SER A 129 12.58 1.26 -12.57
C SER A 129 13.42 0.15 -11.91
N ASP A 130 14.29 0.52 -10.97
CA ASP A 130 15.12 -0.44 -10.23
C ASP A 130 14.24 -1.39 -9.40
N MET A 131 13.16 -0.85 -8.84
CA MET A 131 12.18 -1.63 -8.09
C MET A 131 11.45 -2.63 -8.99
N GLU A 132 11.00 -2.22 -10.17
CA GLU A 132 10.30 -3.09 -11.12
C GLU A 132 11.20 -4.22 -11.64
N GLU A 133 12.45 -3.91 -11.99
CA GLU A 133 13.45 -4.91 -12.35
C GLU A 133 13.70 -5.88 -11.18
N PHE A 134 13.75 -5.37 -9.94
CA PHE A 134 13.94 -6.22 -8.77
C PHE A 134 12.76 -7.18 -8.56
N ILE A 135 11.53 -6.69 -8.66
CA ILE A 135 10.31 -7.45 -8.42
C ILE A 135 10.05 -8.48 -9.53
N SER A 136 10.43 -8.18 -10.78
CA SER A 136 10.32 -9.13 -11.89
C SER A 136 11.26 -10.33 -11.77
N ASN A 137 12.39 -10.16 -11.07
CA ASN A 137 13.33 -11.23 -10.78
C ASN A 137 12.87 -12.09 -9.58
N PRO A 138 13.21 -13.39 -9.52
CA PRO A 138 12.92 -14.22 -8.36
C PRO A 138 13.48 -13.62 -7.07
N ASN A 139 12.60 -13.35 -6.12
CA ASN A 139 12.91 -12.74 -4.83
C ASN A 139 12.18 -13.48 -3.70
N HIS A 140 12.64 -13.30 -2.47
CA HIS A 140 12.08 -13.85 -1.23
C HIS A 140 11.36 -12.77 -0.42
N ALA A 141 11.09 -11.60 -1.01
CA ALA A 141 10.50 -10.47 -0.32
C ALA A 141 9.00 -10.70 -0.05
N ASP A 142 8.51 -10.15 1.06
CA ASP A 142 7.08 -10.07 1.36
C ASP A 142 6.47 -8.85 0.65
N ILE A 143 6.21 -9.00 -0.65
CA ILE A 143 5.75 -7.91 -1.53
C ILE A 143 4.37 -7.39 -1.09
N GLN A 144 3.52 -8.24 -0.50
CA GLN A 144 2.20 -7.80 -0.01
C GLN A 144 2.33 -6.81 1.14
N LYS A 145 3.11 -7.17 2.16
CA LYS A 145 3.31 -6.32 3.34
C LYS A 145 3.94 -4.98 2.96
N ILE A 146 4.87 -4.98 2.02
CA ILE A 146 5.50 -3.74 1.53
C ILE A 146 4.52 -2.93 0.68
N GLY A 147 3.68 -3.59 -0.13
CA GLY A 147 2.57 -2.93 -0.84
C GLY A 147 1.60 -2.21 0.09
N ASP A 148 1.20 -2.85 1.19
CA ASP A 148 0.32 -2.25 2.21
C ASP A 148 1.01 -1.04 2.88
N ARG A 149 2.28 -1.16 3.27
CA ARG A 149 3.05 -0.02 3.85
C ARG A 149 3.21 1.14 2.87
N CYS A 150 3.52 0.86 1.60
CA CYS A 150 3.60 1.88 0.55
C CYS A 150 2.25 2.59 0.34
N PHE A 151 1.14 1.84 0.46
CA PHE A 151 -0.20 2.41 0.36
C PHE A 151 -0.53 3.35 1.53
N GLU A 152 -0.21 2.95 2.76
CA GLU A 152 -0.38 3.78 3.96
C GLU A 152 0.42 5.08 3.88
N ASP A 153 1.64 5.00 3.33
CA ASP A 153 2.53 6.14 3.10
C ASP A 153 2.18 6.99 1.87
N LYS A 154 1.02 6.72 1.23
CA LYS A 154 0.51 7.41 0.03
C LYS A 154 1.41 7.33 -1.21
N MET A 155 2.27 6.31 -1.27
CA MET A 155 3.15 6.03 -2.41
C MET A 155 2.43 5.14 -3.42
N PHE A 156 1.36 5.67 -4.01
CA PHE A 156 0.43 4.89 -4.82
C PHE A 156 1.06 4.35 -6.11
N GLU A 157 2.00 5.06 -6.73
CA GLU A 157 2.71 4.58 -7.94
C GLU A 157 3.55 3.33 -7.65
N ALA A 158 4.30 3.34 -6.54
CA ALA A 158 5.05 2.18 -6.11
C ALA A 158 4.13 1.02 -5.70
N ALA A 159 3.06 1.32 -4.95
CA ALA A 159 2.07 0.33 -4.54
C ALA A 159 1.38 -0.35 -5.74
N LYS A 160 1.09 0.41 -6.80
CA LYS A 160 0.51 -0.12 -8.06
C LYS A 160 1.41 -1.19 -8.67
N LEU A 161 2.72 -0.94 -8.78
CA LEU A 161 3.67 -1.92 -9.32
C LEU A 161 3.74 -3.19 -8.45
N LEU A 162 3.79 -3.00 -7.13
CA LEU A 162 3.85 -4.10 -6.15
C LEU A 162 2.60 -4.99 -6.21
N TYR A 163 1.41 -4.40 -6.15
CA TYR A 163 0.15 -5.16 -6.19
C TYR A 163 -0.10 -5.84 -7.54
N ASN A 164 0.34 -5.22 -8.64
CA ASN A 164 0.25 -5.84 -9.96
C ASN A 164 1.12 -7.10 -10.04
N ASN A 165 2.33 -7.09 -9.47
CA ASN A 165 3.19 -8.28 -9.46
C ASN A 165 2.61 -9.43 -8.62
N VAL A 166 2.05 -9.13 -7.44
CA VAL A 166 1.45 -10.16 -6.59
C VAL A 166 0.03 -10.57 -7.03
N SER A 167 -0.51 -9.93 -8.08
CA SER A 167 -1.88 -10.16 -8.55
C SER A 167 -2.94 -9.91 -7.49
N ASN A 168 -2.68 -9.03 -6.50
CA ASN A 168 -3.71 -8.58 -5.55
C ASN A 168 -4.53 -7.46 -6.19
N PHE A 169 -5.48 -7.86 -7.04
CA PHE A 169 -6.30 -6.95 -7.81
C PHE A 169 -7.27 -6.10 -6.97
N ALA A 170 -7.65 -6.57 -5.78
CA ALA A 170 -8.53 -5.83 -4.88
C ALA A 170 -7.84 -4.57 -4.35
N ARG A 171 -6.62 -4.71 -3.79
CA ARG A 171 -5.82 -3.57 -3.35
C ARG A 171 -5.37 -2.71 -4.53
N LEU A 172 -5.01 -3.33 -5.66
CA LEU A 172 -4.64 -2.61 -6.87
C LEU A 172 -5.76 -1.66 -7.34
N ALA A 173 -7.01 -2.12 -7.38
CA ALA A 173 -8.13 -1.30 -7.78
C ALA A 173 -8.27 -0.04 -6.90
N ILE A 174 -8.14 -0.20 -5.57
CA ILE A 174 -8.17 0.91 -4.62
C ILE A 174 -7.00 1.87 -4.85
N THR A 175 -5.79 1.34 -5.10
CA THR A 175 -4.63 2.20 -5.40
C THR A 175 -4.81 3.02 -6.68
N LEU A 176 -5.41 2.43 -7.71
CA LEU A 176 -5.68 3.09 -8.98
C LEU A 176 -6.76 4.17 -8.85
N VAL A 177 -7.75 3.95 -7.99
CA VAL A 177 -8.72 4.99 -7.62
C VAL A 177 -8.01 6.20 -7.01
N HIS A 178 -7.07 6.00 -6.08
CA HIS A 178 -6.30 7.11 -5.48
C HIS A 178 -5.39 7.83 -6.49
N LEU A 179 -4.92 7.12 -7.53
CA LEU A 179 -4.19 7.70 -8.66
C LEU A 179 -5.11 8.38 -9.70
N LYS A 180 -6.43 8.38 -9.50
CA LYS A 180 -7.44 8.86 -10.46
C LYS A 180 -7.43 8.12 -11.80
N GLU A 181 -6.88 6.90 -11.83
CA GLU A 181 -6.90 6.02 -13.00
C GLU A 181 -8.13 5.10 -12.96
N PHE A 182 -9.32 5.68 -13.11
CA PHE A 182 -10.59 4.95 -12.92
C PHE A 182 -10.80 3.79 -13.90
N GLN A 183 -10.37 3.94 -15.16
CA GLN A 183 -10.46 2.87 -16.16
C GLN A 183 -9.67 1.62 -15.72
N GLY A 184 -8.43 1.82 -15.26
CA GLY A 184 -7.59 0.74 -14.75
C GLY A 184 -8.14 0.14 -13.45
N ALA A 185 -8.76 0.96 -12.60
CA ALA A 185 -9.41 0.51 -11.38
C ALA A 185 -10.59 -0.43 -11.68
N VAL A 186 -11.44 -0.09 -12.65
CA VAL A 186 -12.57 -0.93 -13.10
C VAL A 186 -12.09 -2.27 -13.65
N ASP A 187 -11.04 -2.27 -14.48
CA ASP A 187 -10.47 -3.49 -15.03
C ASP A 187 -9.83 -4.37 -13.94
N SER A 188 -9.21 -3.75 -12.94
CA SER A 188 -8.66 -4.45 -11.77
C SER A 188 -9.78 -5.03 -10.90
N ALA A 189 -10.86 -4.28 -10.66
CA ALA A 189 -12.04 -4.77 -9.94
C ALA A 189 -12.68 -5.97 -10.64
N ARG A 190 -12.72 -5.97 -11.98
CA ARG A 190 -13.18 -7.11 -12.77
C ARG A 190 -12.32 -8.36 -12.55
N LYS A 191 -11.00 -8.22 -12.46
CA LYS A 191 -10.09 -9.33 -12.18
C LYS A 191 -10.20 -9.82 -10.73
N ALA A 192 -10.42 -8.91 -9.78
CA ALA A 192 -10.62 -9.25 -8.37
C ALA A 192 -11.92 -10.02 -8.12
N ASN A 193 -12.98 -9.71 -8.90
CA ASN A 193 -14.30 -10.32 -8.82
C ASN A 193 -14.88 -10.37 -7.39
N SER A 194 -14.70 -9.28 -6.65
CA SER A 194 -15.22 -9.14 -5.29
C SER A 194 -16.25 -8.01 -5.23
N THR A 195 -17.42 -8.29 -4.68
CA THR A 195 -18.50 -7.30 -4.50
C THR A 195 -18.02 -6.09 -3.69
N ARG A 196 -17.17 -6.32 -2.68
CA ARG A 196 -16.57 -5.25 -1.88
C ARG A 196 -15.71 -4.30 -2.73
N THR A 197 -14.83 -4.85 -3.56
CA THR A 197 -13.97 -4.04 -4.45
C THR A 197 -14.80 -3.28 -5.47
N TRP A 198 -15.84 -3.88 -6.03
CA TRP A 198 -16.76 -3.17 -6.92
C TRP A 198 -17.44 -1.99 -6.24
N LYS A 199 -17.92 -2.15 -5.01
CA LYS A 199 -18.53 -1.07 -4.23
C LYS A 199 -17.55 0.08 -4.01
N GLU A 200 -16.36 -0.21 -3.52
CA GLU A 200 -15.34 0.81 -3.25
C GLU A 200 -14.96 1.59 -4.52
N VAL A 201 -14.78 0.90 -5.66
CA VAL A 201 -14.49 1.56 -6.94
C VAL A 201 -15.70 2.34 -7.46
N CYS A 202 -16.91 1.79 -7.38
CA CYS A 202 -18.13 2.47 -7.81
C CYS A 202 -18.34 3.77 -7.05
N PHE A 203 -18.24 3.72 -5.73
CA PHE A 203 -18.41 4.86 -4.83
C PHE A 203 -17.39 5.97 -5.12
N ALA A 204 -16.13 5.60 -5.37
CA ALA A 204 -15.12 6.57 -5.76
C ALA A 204 -15.36 7.16 -7.17
N CYS A 205 -15.84 6.35 -8.13
CA CYS A 205 -16.22 6.87 -9.46
C CYS A 205 -17.38 7.87 -9.36
N VAL A 206 -18.35 7.64 -8.46
CA VAL A 206 -19.44 8.60 -8.20
C VAL A 206 -18.93 9.89 -7.57
N ASP A 207 -18.01 9.80 -6.59
CA ASP A 207 -17.40 10.97 -5.95
C ASP A 207 -16.62 11.85 -6.93
N HIS A 208 -16.08 11.25 -7.99
CA HIS A 208 -15.32 11.92 -9.04
C HIS A 208 -16.13 12.22 -10.30
N GLU A 209 -17.46 12.06 -10.27
CA GLU A 209 -18.38 12.35 -11.38
C GLU A 209 -18.13 11.51 -12.65
N GLU A 210 -17.45 10.37 -12.53
CA GLU A 210 -17.20 9.42 -13.61
C GLU A 210 -18.38 8.45 -13.78
N PHE A 211 -19.53 8.99 -14.18
CA PHE A 211 -20.80 8.25 -14.16
C PHE A 211 -20.81 7.03 -15.08
N ARG A 212 -20.17 7.12 -16.26
CA ARG A 212 -20.09 6.00 -17.21
C ARG A 212 -19.39 4.78 -16.59
N LEU A 213 -18.28 5.00 -15.88
CA LEU A 213 -17.54 3.93 -15.20
C LEU A 213 -18.29 3.47 -13.95
N SER A 214 -18.89 4.41 -13.21
CA SER A 214 -19.73 4.08 -12.05
C SER A 214 -20.90 3.17 -12.45
N GLN A 215 -21.50 3.38 -13.63
CA GLN A 215 -22.60 2.57 -14.12
C GLN A 215 -22.14 1.13 -14.38
N MET A 216 -20.99 0.96 -15.05
CA MET A 216 -20.42 -0.36 -15.29
C MET A 216 -20.11 -1.11 -13.99
N CYS A 217 -19.52 -0.43 -13.00
CA CYS A 217 -19.28 -1.00 -11.68
C CYS A 217 -20.60 -1.33 -10.96
N GLY A 218 -21.56 -0.42 -11.02
CA GLY A 218 -22.87 -0.52 -10.39
C GLY A 218 -23.63 -1.75 -10.85
N LEU A 219 -23.57 -2.09 -12.14
CA LEU A 219 -24.22 -3.29 -12.69
C LEU A 219 -23.72 -4.59 -12.04
N HIS A 220 -22.45 -4.63 -11.62
CA HIS A 220 -21.88 -5.77 -10.90
C HIS A 220 -22.29 -5.82 -9.41
N ILE A 221 -22.76 -4.71 -8.85
CA ILE A 221 -23.19 -4.60 -7.44
C ILE A 221 -24.69 -4.88 -7.31
N VAL A 222 -25.52 -4.21 -8.12
CA VAL A 222 -27.00 -4.28 -8.04
C VAL A 222 -27.59 -5.67 -8.23
N VAL A 223 -26.83 -6.61 -8.81
CA VAL A 223 -27.24 -8.03 -8.91
C VAL A 223 -27.27 -8.74 -7.55
N HIS A 224 -26.62 -8.16 -6.53
CA HIS A 224 -26.64 -8.64 -5.15
C HIS A 224 -27.70 -7.88 -4.34
N ALA A 225 -28.75 -8.58 -3.93
CA ALA A 225 -29.89 -7.97 -3.25
C ALA A 225 -29.51 -7.27 -1.93
N ASP A 226 -28.59 -7.86 -1.16
CA ASP A 226 -28.15 -7.34 0.13
C ASP A 226 -27.39 -6.01 0.03
N GLU A 227 -26.82 -5.71 -1.15
CA GLU A 227 -25.99 -4.53 -1.39
C GLU A 227 -26.75 -3.39 -2.08
N LEU A 228 -27.98 -3.68 -2.56
CA LEU A 228 -28.78 -2.74 -3.34
C LEU A 228 -29.18 -1.52 -2.52
N GLU A 229 -29.60 -1.72 -1.27
CA GLU A 229 -30.04 -0.64 -0.38
C GLU A 229 -28.89 0.35 -0.09
N ASP A 230 -27.69 -0.16 0.19
CA ASP A 230 -26.52 0.66 0.47
C ASP A 230 -26.09 1.48 -0.75
N LEU A 231 -26.09 0.87 -1.94
CA LEU A 231 -25.81 1.57 -3.20
C LEU A 231 -26.83 2.70 -3.46
N ILE A 232 -28.11 2.45 -3.22
CA ILE A 232 -29.17 3.44 -3.41
C ILE A 232 -28.98 4.62 -2.46
N ASN A 233 -28.75 4.36 -1.17
CA ASN A 233 -28.52 5.42 -0.19
C ASN A 233 -27.30 6.27 -0.58
N TYR A 234 -26.22 5.64 -1.04
CA TYR A 234 -25.02 6.35 -1.48
C TYR A 234 -25.25 7.33 -2.62
N TYR A 235 -26.02 6.93 -3.64
CA TYR A 235 -26.39 7.81 -4.77
C TYR A 235 -27.41 8.89 -4.36
N GLN A 236 -28.36 8.57 -3.48
CA GLN A 236 -29.37 9.51 -3.01
C GLN A 236 -28.77 10.62 -2.15
N ASP A 237 -27.87 10.29 -1.23
CA ASP A 237 -27.21 11.25 -0.34
C ASP A 237 -26.40 12.31 -1.11
N ARG A 238 -25.91 11.95 -2.30
CA ARG A 238 -25.18 12.83 -3.22
C ARG A 238 -26.06 13.55 -4.23
N GLY A 239 -27.34 13.19 -4.31
CA GLY A 239 -28.29 13.78 -5.24
C GLY A 239 -28.21 13.27 -6.69
N TYR A 240 -27.48 12.19 -6.97
CA TYR A 240 -27.32 11.64 -8.32
C TYR A 240 -28.46 10.69 -8.72
N PHE A 241 -29.71 11.18 -8.64
CA PHE A 241 -30.91 10.37 -8.88
C PHE A 241 -31.07 9.91 -10.34
N VAL A 242 -30.68 10.76 -11.30
CA VAL A 242 -30.78 10.45 -12.74
C VAL A 242 -29.89 9.27 -13.09
N GLU A 243 -28.66 9.27 -12.60
CA GLU A 243 -27.69 8.21 -12.85
C GLU A 243 -28.06 6.91 -12.15
N LEU A 244 -28.63 6.99 -10.94
CA LEU A 244 -29.17 5.82 -10.25
C LEU A 244 -30.33 5.18 -11.04
N ILE A 245 -31.24 6.00 -11.57
CA ILE A 245 -32.34 5.52 -12.43
C ILE A 245 -31.78 4.85 -13.69
N ASN A 246 -30.84 5.50 -14.38
CA ASN A 246 -30.21 4.95 -15.59
C ASN A 246 -29.48 3.63 -15.31
N LEU A 247 -28.83 3.53 -14.14
CA LEU A 247 -28.17 2.30 -13.68
C LEU A 247 -29.20 1.17 -13.49
N LEU A 248 -30.28 1.43 -12.77
CA LEU A 248 -31.31 0.43 -12.53
C LEU A 248 -32.03 0.04 -13.82
N GLU A 249 -32.38 1.00 -14.69
CA GLU A 249 -32.97 0.74 -16.02
C GLU A 249 -32.12 -0.27 -16.82
N ALA A 250 -30.79 -0.06 -16.87
CA ALA A 250 -29.87 -0.99 -17.51
C ALA A 250 -29.79 -2.35 -16.78
N ALA A 251 -29.85 -2.33 -15.46
CA ALA A 251 -29.73 -3.53 -14.64
C ALA A 251 -30.95 -4.46 -14.74
N LEU A 252 -32.15 -3.94 -15.03
CA LEU A 252 -33.35 -4.75 -15.26
C LEU A 252 -33.20 -5.71 -16.45
N GLY A 253 -32.33 -5.38 -17.43
CA GLY A 253 -32.03 -6.23 -18.58
C GLY A 253 -31.11 -7.42 -18.26
N LEU A 254 -30.56 -7.50 -17.05
CA LEU A 254 -29.66 -8.58 -16.66
C LEU A 254 -30.45 -9.84 -16.27
N GLU A 255 -29.93 -11.03 -16.64
CA GLU A 255 -30.56 -12.32 -16.30
C GLU A 255 -30.72 -12.53 -14.78
N ARG A 256 -29.82 -11.92 -13.99
CA ARG A 256 -29.82 -11.99 -12.51
C ARG A 256 -30.67 -10.92 -11.83
N ALA A 257 -31.54 -10.21 -12.56
CA ALA A 257 -32.39 -9.19 -11.98
C ALA A 257 -33.38 -9.79 -10.96
N HIS A 258 -33.49 -9.18 -9.78
CA HIS A 258 -34.33 -9.66 -8.68
C HIS A 258 -35.37 -8.60 -8.27
N MET A 259 -36.38 -9.00 -7.49
CA MET A 259 -37.55 -8.17 -7.11
C MET A 259 -37.19 -6.80 -6.52
N GLY A 260 -36.10 -6.72 -5.75
CA GLY A 260 -35.59 -5.48 -5.15
C GLY A 260 -35.36 -4.39 -6.19
N MET A 261 -34.72 -4.73 -7.31
CA MET A 261 -34.39 -3.76 -8.37
C MET A 261 -35.64 -3.14 -8.99
N PHE A 262 -36.67 -3.93 -9.29
CA PHE A 262 -37.94 -3.44 -9.85
C PHE A 262 -38.70 -2.55 -8.86
N THR A 263 -38.66 -2.93 -7.58
CA THR A 263 -39.35 -2.22 -6.50
C THR A 263 -38.70 -0.86 -6.25
N GLU A 264 -37.37 -0.83 -6.12
CA GLU A 264 -36.63 0.42 -5.89
C GLU A 264 -36.68 1.36 -7.09
N LEU A 265 -36.63 0.82 -8.32
CA LEU A 265 -36.82 1.64 -9.52
C LEU A 265 -38.22 2.28 -9.56
N ALA A 266 -39.26 1.55 -9.17
CA ALA A 266 -40.62 2.10 -9.07
C ALA A 266 -40.70 3.23 -8.04
N ILE A 267 -40.02 3.09 -6.90
CA ILE A 267 -39.94 4.16 -5.88
C ILE A 267 -39.23 5.39 -6.46
N LEU A 268 -38.14 5.23 -7.21
CA LEU A 268 -37.45 6.34 -7.85
C LEU A 268 -38.30 7.01 -8.94
N TYR A 269 -38.99 6.25 -9.78
CA TYR A 269 -39.92 6.79 -10.77
C TYR A 269 -41.05 7.59 -10.13
N SER A 270 -41.61 7.10 -9.01
CA SER A 270 -42.68 7.82 -8.32
C SER A 270 -42.29 9.24 -7.91
N LYS A 271 -41.01 9.46 -7.55
CA LYS A 271 -40.50 10.75 -7.09
C LYS A 271 -39.94 11.63 -8.21
N TYR A 272 -39.23 11.04 -9.17
CA TYR A 272 -38.39 11.79 -10.11
C TYR A 272 -38.83 11.70 -11.58
N LYS A 273 -39.54 10.63 -11.98
CA LYS A 273 -40.04 10.44 -13.35
C LYS A 273 -41.43 9.79 -13.37
N PRO A 274 -42.49 10.51 -12.95
CA PRO A 274 -43.85 9.98 -12.93
C PRO A 274 -44.33 9.42 -14.28
N GLU A 275 -43.92 10.04 -15.38
CA GLU A 275 -44.34 9.63 -16.73
C GLU A 275 -43.98 8.17 -17.08
N LYS A 276 -42.87 7.63 -16.55
CA LYS A 276 -42.44 6.24 -16.80
C LYS A 276 -43.05 5.24 -15.82
N MET A 277 -43.65 5.72 -14.72
CA MET A 277 -44.11 4.85 -13.63
C MET A 277 -45.19 3.88 -14.09
N LYS A 278 -46.17 4.37 -14.86
CA LYS A 278 -47.27 3.54 -15.36
C LYS A 278 -46.78 2.39 -16.24
N GLU A 279 -45.95 2.71 -17.23
CA GLU A 279 -45.38 1.71 -18.15
C GLU A 279 -44.56 0.65 -17.40
N HIS A 280 -43.75 1.07 -16.41
CA HIS A 280 -42.98 0.16 -15.58
C HIS A 280 -43.87 -0.82 -14.81
N LEU A 281 -44.96 -0.34 -14.22
CA LEU A 281 -45.89 -1.19 -13.48
C LEU A 281 -46.67 -2.13 -14.39
N GLU A 282 -47.15 -1.66 -15.53
CA GLU A 282 -47.85 -2.50 -16.52
C GLU A 282 -47.00 -3.69 -16.97
N LEU A 283 -45.68 -3.48 -17.14
CA LEU A 283 -44.75 -4.52 -17.56
C LEU A 283 -44.28 -5.44 -16.41
N PHE A 284 -44.06 -4.89 -15.21
CA PHE A 284 -43.32 -5.58 -14.15
C PHE A 284 -44.09 -5.80 -12.84
N TRP A 285 -45.41 -5.59 -12.80
CA TRP A 285 -46.25 -5.75 -11.59
C TRP A 285 -46.07 -7.09 -10.86
N SER A 286 -45.78 -8.18 -11.57
CA SER A 286 -45.59 -9.52 -10.98
C SER A 286 -44.25 -9.69 -10.24
N ARG A 287 -43.30 -8.77 -10.44
CA ARG A 287 -41.93 -8.83 -9.91
C ARG A 287 -41.59 -7.67 -8.97
N VAL A 288 -42.59 -6.95 -8.46
CA VAL A 288 -42.44 -5.83 -7.51
C VAL A 288 -43.08 -6.13 -6.17
N ASN A 289 -42.61 -5.46 -5.11
CA ASN A 289 -43.25 -5.48 -3.80
C ASN A 289 -44.39 -4.44 -3.75
N ILE A 290 -45.61 -4.90 -4.04
CA ILE A 290 -46.81 -4.04 -4.15
C ILE A 290 -47.04 -3.17 -2.89
N PRO A 291 -47.02 -3.70 -1.64
CA PRO A 291 -47.21 -2.87 -0.45
C PRO A 291 -46.18 -1.75 -0.26
N LYS A 292 -44.94 -1.92 -0.74
CA LYS A 292 -43.90 -0.88 -0.66
C LYS A 292 -44.12 0.18 -1.73
N VAL A 293 -44.46 -0.24 -2.95
CA VAL A 293 -44.71 0.67 -4.08
C VAL A 293 -45.98 1.49 -3.87
N LEU A 294 -47.06 0.89 -3.35
CA LEU A 294 -48.30 1.61 -3.04
C LEU A 294 -48.06 2.80 -2.11
N ARG A 295 -47.27 2.61 -1.04
CA ARG A 295 -46.90 3.69 -0.12
C ARG A 295 -46.12 4.80 -0.81
N ALA A 296 -45.23 4.47 -1.74
CA ALA A 296 -44.48 5.47 -2.51
C ALA A 296 -45.38 6.21 -3.52
N ALA A 297 -46.27 5.50 -4.21
CA ALA A 297 -47.22 6.08 -5.16
C ALA A 297 -48.25 6.99 -4.48
N GLU A 298 -48.73 6.62 -3.28
CA GLU A 298 -49.62 7.44 -2.45
C GLU A 298 -48.94 8.75 -2.04
N GLN A 299 -47.68 8.68 -1.59
CA GLN A 299 -46.88 9.87 -1.26
C GLN A 299 -46.63 10.79 -2.46
N ALA A 300 -46.56 10.22 -3.67
CA ALA A 300 -46.36 10.96 -4.91
C ALA A 300 -47.69 11.40 -5.59
N HIS A 301 -48.85 11.08 -5.00
CA HIS A 301 -50.18 11.36 -5.56
C HIS A 301 -50.42 10.83 -6.98
N LEU A 302 -49.86 9.66 -7.30
CA LEU A 302 -49.97 8.99 -8.60
C LEU A 302 -51.23 8.11 -8.68
N TRP A 303 -52.40 8.77 -8.76
CA TRP A 303 -53.70 8.10 -8.66
C TRP A 303 -53.98 7.09 -9.78
N SER A 304 -53.54 7.36 -11.01
CA SER A 304 -53.73 6.43 -12.14
C SER A 304 -53.02 5.10 -11.93
N GLU A 305 -51.81 5.16 -11.38
CA GLU A 305 -50.94 4.03 -11.09
C GLU A 305 -51.39 3.32 -9.80
N LEU A 306 -51.89 4.07 -8.82
CA LEU A 306 -52.43 3.53 -7.56
C LEU A 306 -53.72 2.73 -7.80
N VAL A 307 -54.58 3.17 -8.73
CA VAL A 307 -55.78 2.40 -9.11
C VAL A 307 -55.44 1.11 -9.87
N PHE A 308 -54.29 1.08 -10.56
CA PHE A 308 -53.83 -0.10 -11.30
C PHE A 308 -53.21 -1.17 -10.37
N LEU A 309 -52.48 -0.75 -9.33
CA LEU A 309 -51.82 -1.61 -8.34
C LEU A 309 -52.81 -2.25 -7.34
#